data_AF-A0AA37L7V0-F1
#
_entry.id   AF-A0AA37L7V0-F1
#
_cell.length_a   1.000
_cell.length_b   1.000
_cell.length_c   1.000
_cell.angle_alpha   90.00
_cell.angle_beta   90.00
_cell.angle_gamma   90.00
#
_symmetry.space_group_name_H-M   'P 1'
#
loop_
_entity.id
_entity.type
_entity.pdbx_description
1 polymer ?
#
loop_
_entity_poly.entity_id
_entity_poly.type
_entity_poly.pdbx_seq_one_letter_code
_entity_poly.pdbx_strand_id
1 'polypeptide(L)'
;MTDQTADLGEYIAKYHSVFSRKTTSKGQCRIFGMENRPLLKKGQKNRVLLYAGCFNPPHLGHYSILRRAFEASQDINAIAAIVLPVDDDRVQGKCKKIGQSLVLPKSERVRLWRSDAKILPEWWIYDGSTEEWKWLWKDLKVAIKMDGFDLRFTNVLGPDHISRFGSYSGLNWGCYETITSDAGRQSDLVKANGSLFTLPGGFTP
;
A
#
# COMPACT_ATOMS: atom_id res chain seq x y z
N MET A 1 3.09 -32.69 0.08
CA MET A 1 3.95 -31.73 -0.64
C MET A 1 4.54 -30.83 0.44
N THR A 2 5.86 -30.69 0.52
CA THR A 2 6.50 -29.80 1.49
C THR A 2 6.05 -28.36 1.25
N ASP A 3 5.61 -27.66 2.31
CA ASP A 3 5.26 -26.24 2.29
C ASP A 3 6.50 -25.40 1.93
N GLN A 4 6.71 -25.20 0.63
CA GLN A 4 7.81 -24.37 0.15
C GLN A 4 7.45 -22.90 0.37
N THR A 5 8.24 -22.26 1.24
CA THR A 5 8.11 -20.84 1.57
C THR A 5 9.36 -20.05 1.21
N ALA A 6 9.22 -18.75 0.98
CA ALA A 6 10.35 -17.83 0.81
C ALA A 6 10.05 -16.46 1.46
N ASP A 7 11.08 -15.76 1.91
CA ASP A 7 10.95 -14.46 2.56
C ASP A 7 10.72 -13.35 1.52
N LEU A 8 9.56 -12.69 1.55
CA LEU A 8 9.24 -11.59 0.65
C LEU A 8 10.21 -10.41 0.82
N GLY A 9 10.63 -10.14 2.06
CA GLY A 9 11.57 -9.06 2.39
C GLY A 9 12.92 -9.23 1.73
N GLU A 10 13.40 -10.47 1.60
CA GLU A 10 14.67 -10.78 0.90
C GLU A 10 14.58 -10.50 -0.60
N TYR A 11 13.47 -10.88 -1.25
CA TYR A 11 13.22 -10.50 -2.64
C TYR A 11 13.21 -8.98 -2.79
N ILE A 12 12.45 -8.27 -1.96
CA ILE A 12 12.38 -6.80 -2.04
C ILE A 12 13.77 -6.19 -1.82
N ALA A 13 14.55 -6.65 -0.84
CA ALA A 13 15.88 -6.13 -0.55
C ALA A 13 16.82 -6.28 -1.75
N LYS A 14 16.82 -7.47 -2.37
CA LYS A 14 17.63 -7.77 -3.55
C LYS A 14 17.33 -6.80 -4.69
N TYR A 15 16.06 -6.59 -5.04
CA TYR A 15 15.69 -5.75 -6.17
C TYR A 15 15.68 -4.25 -5.84
N HIS A 16 15.39 -3.86 -4.60
CA HIS A 16 15.45 -2.46 -4.16
C HIS A 16 16.88 -1.89 -4.21
N SER A 17 17.87 -2.67 -3.76
CA SER A 17 19.29 -2.27 -3.78
C SER A 17 19.84 -1.97 -5.18
N VAL A 18 19.24 -2.55 -6.22
CA VAL A 18 19.61 -2.33 -7.63
C VAL A 18 19.18 -0.94 -8.12
N PHE A 19 18.04 -0.44 -7.62
CA PHE A 19 17.45 0.83 -8.05
C PHE A 19 17.83 2.03 -7.17
N SER A 20 18.11 1.85 -5.87
CA SER A 20 18.45 2.94 -4.95
C SER A 20 19.83 3.59 -5.16
N ARG A 21 20.40 3.55 -6.37
CA ARG A 21 21.77 4.00 -6.65
C ARG A 21 22.03 5.49 -6.46
N LYS A 22 21.04 6.35 -6.16
CA LYS A 22 21.31 7.81 -6.05
C LYS A 22 20.76 8.60 -4.85
N THR A 23 19.70 8.23 -4.13
CA THR A 23 19.18 9.16 -3.09
C THR A 23 18.30 8.48 -2.04
N THR A 24 18.84 7.64 -1.15
CA THR A 24 18.19 7.37 0.14
C THR A 24 19.25 7.00 1.19
N SER A 25 18.96 7.31 2.45
CA SER A 25 19.83 7.09 3.61
C SER A 25 20.40 5.67 3.63
N LYS A 26 21.72 5.55 3.41
CA LYS A 26 22.52 4.30 3.40
C LYS A 26 22.49 3.49 4.71
N GLY A 27 21.64 3.81 5.67
CA GLY A 27 21.47 3.05 6.90
C GLY A 27 19.99 2.98 7.27
N GLN A 28 19.52 1.76 7.57
CA GLN A 28 18.31 1.50 8.39
C GLN A 28 16.92 1.51 7.74
N CYS A 29 16.74 1.40 6.42
CA CYS A 29 15.41 1.03 5.91
C CYS A 29 15.20 -0.50 6.01
N ARG A 30 14.80 -1.00 7.18
CA ARG A 30 14.27 -2.37 7.29
C ARG A 30 12.96 -2.44 6.50
N ILE A 31 12.87 -3.36 5.53
CA ILE A 31 11.68 -3.51 4.66
C ILE A 31 10.50 -4.00 5.49
N PHE A 32 10.71 -5.06 6.27
CA PHE A 32 9.77 -5.56 7.28
C PHE A 32 10.49 -5.76 8.61
N GLY A 33 9.73 -5.83 9.70
CA GLY A 33 10.23 -6.24 11.00
C GLY A 33 10.76 -7.67 10.99
N MET A 34 11.60 -8.01 11.97
CA MET A 34 12.15 -9.37 12.10
C MET A 34 11.13 -10.37 12.68
N GLU A 35 10.14 -9.84 13.41
CA GLU A 35 8.99 -10.57 13.93
C GLU A 35 7.95 -10.68 12.82
N ASN A 36 7.38 -11.87 12.62
CA ASN A 36 6.36 -12.15 11.60
C ASN A 36 6.76 -11.76 10.17
N ARG A 37 7.92 -12.24 9.72
CA ARG A 37 8.38 -12.00 8.35
C ARG A 37 7.34 -12.46 7.33
N PRO A 38 6.94 -11.60 6.37
CA PRO A 38 6.00 -11.99 5.33
C PRO A 38 6.56 -13.12 4.46
N LEU A 39 5.97 -14.32 4.58
CA LEU A 39 6.39 -15.50 3.82
C LEU A 39 5.50 -15.70 2.59
N LEU A 40 6.14 -15.78 1.43
CA LEU A 40 5.54 -16.32 0.21
C LEU A 40 5.33 -17.82 0.37
N LYS A 41 4.20 -18.33 -0.10
CA LYS A 41 3.86 -19.77 -0.10
C LYS A 41 3.48 -20.21 -1.51
N LYS A 42 3.99 -21.37 -1.95
CA LYS A 42 3.60 -21.97 -3.24
C LYS A 42 2.19 -22.55 -3.18
N GLY A 43 1.57 -22.70 -4.36
CA GLY A 43 0.23 -23.28 -4.48
C GLY A 43 -0.91 -22.33 -4.09
N GLN A 44 -0.60 -21.10 -3.68
CA GLN A 44 -1.60 -20.07 -3.37
C GLN A 44 -1.15 -18.68 -3.84
N LYS A 45 -2.12 -17.75 -3.88
CA LYS A 45 -1.88 -16.34 -4.17
C LYS A 45 -1.37 -15.65 -2.91
N ASN A 46 -0.21 -15.01 -3.01
CA ASN A 46 0.35 -14.16 -1.97
C ASN A 46 -0.01 -12.71 -2.29
N ARG A 47 -0.70 -12.02 -1.37
CA ARG A 47 -1.14 -10.64 -1.59
C ARG A 47 -0.33 -9.68 -0.76
N VAL A 48 0.03 -8.56 -1.37
CA VAL A 48 0.64 -7.41 -0.72
C VAL A 48 -0.27 -6.23 -0.93
N LEU A 49 -0.73 -5.64 0.17
CA LEU A 49 -1.54 -4.44 0.11
C LEU A 49 -0.67 -3.26 -0.30
N LEU A 50 -1.09 -2.49 -1.30
CA LEU A 50 -0.39 -1.30 -1.74
C LEU A 50 -1.27 -0.08 -1.45
N TYR A 51 -0.79 0.80 -0.56
CA TYR A 51 -1.50 2.01 -0.17
C TYR A 51 -0.77 3.25 -0.66
N ALA A 52 -1.12 3.70 -1.86
CA ALA A 52 -0.55 4.89 -2.47
C ALA A 52 -1.36 6.14 -2.11
N GLY A 53 -0.68 7.23 -1.73
CA GLY A 53 -1.37 8.44 -1.30
C GLY A 53 -0.47 9.67 -1.14
N CYS A 54 -1.10 10.83 -1.02
CA CYS A 54 -0.37 12.07 -0.73
C CYS A 54 0.18 12.07 0.69
N PHE A 55 -0.60 11.62 1.69
CA PHE A 55 -0.19 11.58 3.10
C PHE A 55 0.43 12.90 3.57
N ASN A 56 -0.26 14.01 3.37
CA ASN A 56 0.27 15.36 3.56
C ASN A 56 -0.52 16.14 4.64
N PRO A 57 -0.29 15.89 5.95
CA PRO A 57 0.49 14.80 6.55
C PRO A 57 -0.27 13.45 6.61
N PRO A 58 0.38 12.32 6.94
CA PRO A 58 -0.34 11.14 7.42
C PRO A 58 -1.15 11.48 8.69
N HIS A 59 -2.27 10.79 8.90
CA HIS A 59 -3.20 11.06 10.00
C HIS A 59 -3.99 9.79 10.34
N LEU A 60 -4.68 9.77 11.48
CA LEU A 60 -5.34 8.58 12.05
C LEU A 60 -6.23 7.81 11.05
N GLY A 61 -6.99 8.52 10.21
CA GLY A 61 -7.80 7.91 9.16
C GLY A 61 -7.00 7.04 8.18
N HIS A 62 -5.79 7.46 7.77
CA HIS A 62 -4.93 6.67 6.89
C HIS A 62 -4.48 5.36 7.57
N TYR A 63 -4.06 5.44 8.83
CA TYR A 63 -3.67 4.25 9.61
C TYR A 63 -4.85 3.29 9.80
N SER A 64 -6.04 3.83 10.10
CA SER A 64 -7.25 3.04 10.33
C SER A 64 -7.70 2.29 9.08
N ILE A 65 -7.65 2.95 7.91
CA ILE A 65 -7.95 2.30 6.62
C ILE A 65 -6.99 1.14 6.36
N LEU A 66 -5.68 1.39 6.45
CA LEU A 66 -4.70 0.35 6.13
C LEU A 66 -4.75 -0.81 7.14
N ARG A 67 -4.91 -0.51 8.44
CA ARG A 67 -5.04 -1.52 9.49
C ARG A 67 -6.25 -2.42 9.27
N ARG A 68 -7.44 -1.83 9.12
CA ARG A 68 -8.65 -2.62 8.91
C ARG A 68 -8.59 -3.42 7.61
N ALA A 69 -8.05 -2.83 6.53
CA ALA A 69 -7.85 -3.55 5.28
C ALA A 69 -6.91 -4.75 5.47
N PHE A 70 -5.79 -4.58 6.19
CA PHE A 70 -4.81 -5.63 6.41
C PHE A 70 -5.35 -6.76 7.29
N GLU A 71 -5.97 -6.43 8.42
CA GLU A 71 -6.57 -7.39 9.35
C GLU A 71 -7.74 -8.16 8.71
N ALA A 72 -8.58 -7.48 7.92
CA ALA A 72 -9.72 -8.11 7.26
C ALA A 72 -9.35 -8.92 6.00
N SER A 73 -8.10 -8.89 5.56
CA SER A 73 -7.64 -9.58 4.33
C SER A 73 -6.78 -10.81 4.60
N GLN A 74 -6.77 -11.30 5.84
CA GLN A 74 -6.01 -12.50 6.20
C GLN A 74 -6.59 -13.76 5.54
N ASP A 75 -7.90 -13.81 5.32
CA ASP A 75 -8.61 -14.87 4.61
C ASP A 75 -8.19 -15.00 3.13
N ILE A 76 -7.82 -13.89 2.50
CA ILE A 76 -7.30 -13.85 1.13
C ILE A 76 -5.76 -13.90 1.07
N ASN A 77 -5.09 -14.26 2.16
CA ASN A 77 -3.62 -14.38 2.25
C ASN A 77 -2.89 -13.07 1.91
N ALA A 78 -3.34 -11.95 2.48
CA ALA A 78 -2.58 -10.70 2.52
C ALA A 78 -1.46 -10.78 3.56
N ILE A 79 -0.21 -10.88 3.09
CA ILE A 79 0.95 -11.19 3.93
C ILE A 79 1.76 -9.95 4.36
N ALA A 80 1.60 -8.83 3.64
CA ALA A 80 2.29 -7.58 3.93
C ALA A 80 1.51 -6.37 3.41
N ALA A 81 1.93 -5.18 3.83
CA ALA A 81 1.50 -3.92 3.24
C ALA A 81 2.69 -3.04 2.84
N ILE A 82 2.49 -2.20 1.83
CA ILE A 82 3.44 -1.20 1.37
C ILE A 82 2.71 0.14 1.32
N VAL A 83 3.21 1.11 2.09
CA VAL A 83 2.76 2.50 2.01
C VAL A 83 3.64 3.20 0.98
N LEU A 84 3.00 3.82 -0.01
CA LEU A 84 3.67 4.50 -1.12
C LEU A 84 3.28 5.98 -1.12
N PRO A 85 4.00 6.84 -0.38
CA PRO A 85 3.86 8.29 -0.52
C PRO A 85 4.19 8.71 -1.96
N VAL A 86 3.27 9.38 -2.63
CA VAL A 86 3.50 9.88 -4.00
C VAL A 86 4.53 11.01 -4.02
N ASP A 87 5.09 11.31 -5.18
CA ASP A 87 6.14 12.33 -5.33
C ASP A 87 5.60 13.76 -5.13
N ASP A 88 6.51 14.69 -4.79
CA ASP A 88 6.16 16.03 -4.31
C ASP A 88 5.46 16.89 -5.36
N ASP A 89 5.79 16.72 -6.65
CA ASP A 89 5.12 17.35 -7.78
C ASP A 89 3.62 17.03 -7.80
N ARG A 90 3.26 15.78 -7.52
CA ARG A 90 1.86 15.34 -7.45
C ARG A 90 1.13 15.93 -6.25
N VAL A 91 1.79 16.06 -5.10
CA VAL A 91 1.22 16.71 -3.92
C VAL A 91 1.02 18.20 -4.18
N GLN A 92 2.02 18.90 -4.71
CA GLN A 92 1.94 20.31 -5.09
C GLN A 92 0.80 20.57 -6.08
N GLY A 93 0.69 19.75 -7.13
CA GLY A 93 -0.38 19.84 -8.11
C GLY A 93 -1.77 19.66 -7.50
N LYS A 94 -1.91 18.75 -6.52
CA LYS A 94 -3.18 18.57 -5.78
C LYS A 94 -3.48 19.78 -4.89
N CYS A 95 -2.52 20.23 -4.08
CA CYS A 95 -2.68 21.34 -3.15
C CYS A 95 -3.05 22.65 -3.87
N LYS A 96 -2.39 22.95 -5.00
CA LYS A 96 -2.73 24.10 -5.86
C LYS A 96 -4.19 24.08 -6.33
N LYS A 97 -4.71 22.90 -6.70
CA LYS A 97 -6.11 22.76 -7.17
C LYS A 97 -7.15 23.00 -6.08
N ILE A 98 -6.82 22.70 -4.82
CA ILE A 98 -7.75 22.78 -3.68
C ILE A 98 -7.48 23.96 -2.75
N GLY A 99 -6.61 24.89 -3.16
CA GLY A 99 -6.28 26.09 -2.37
C GLY A 99 -5.53 25.80 -1.06
N GLN A 100 -4.85 24.66 -0.95
CA GLN A 100 -4.05 24.32 0.23
C GLN A 100 -2.60 24.79 0.08
N SER A 101 -2.02 25.34 1.14
CA SER A 101 -0.65 25.87 1.16
C SER A 101 0.39 24.89 1.72
N LEU A 102 0.00 24.00 2.64
CA LEU A 102 0.93 23.04 3.24
C LEU A 102 1.30 21.95 2.24
N VAL A 103 2.58 21.84 1.90
CA VAL A 103 3.15 20.76 1.09
C VAL A 103 4.37 20.22 1.82
N LEU A 104 4.20 19.09 2.51
CA LEU A 104 5.31 18.39 3.16
C LEU A 104 6.13 17.62 2.11
N PRO A 105 7.46 17.77 2.11
CA PRO A 105 8.35 16.96 1.29
C PRO A 105 8.14 15.46 1.52
N LYS A 106 8.42 14.64 0.51
CA LYS A 106 8.25 13.17 0.60
C LYS A 106 9.04 12.57 1.76
N SER A 107 10.27 13.03 1.95
CA SER A 107 11.13 12.62 3.06
C SER A 107 10.46 12.84 4.42
N GLU A 108 9.78 13.97 4.59
CA GLU A 108 9.06 14.31 5.83
C GLU A 108 7.81 13.43 6.00
N ARG A 109 7.05 13.19 4.93
CA ARG A 109 5.88 12.31 4.97
C ARG A 109 6.27 10.85 5.28
N VAL A 110 7.38 10.37 4.71
CA VAL A 110 7.98 9.06 5.03
C VAL A 110 8.40 9.02 6.51
N ARG A 111 9.09 10.06 6.98
CA ARG A 111 9.53 10.17 8.38
C ARG A 111 8.36 10.10 9.35
N LEU A 112 7.27 10.82 9.08
CA LEU A 112 6.06 10.81 9.90
C LEU A 112 5.42 9.43 9.96
N TRP A 113 5.35 8.71 8.84
CA TRP A 113 4.88 7.31 8.83
C TRP A 113 5.77 6.41 9.68
N ARG A 114 7.10 6.44 9.47
CA ARG A 114 8.06 5.58 10.18
C ARG A 114 8.17 5.86 11.68
N SER A 115 7.80 7.07 12.11
CA SER A 115 7.87 7.47 13.52
C SER A 115 6.60 7.13 14.32
N ASP A 116 5.52 6.68 13.68
CA ASP A 116 4.27 6.34 14.37
C ASP A 116 4.30 4.89 14.88
N ALA A 117 4.05 4.71 16.17
CA ALA A 117 3.98 3.40 16.82
C ALA A 117 2.85 2.48 16.30
N LYS A 118 1.92 2.98 15.47
CA LYS A 118 0.83 2.21 14.87
C LYS A 118 1.24 1.39 13.64
N ILE A 119 2.44 1.64 13.09
CA ILE A 119 3.01 0.85 12.00
C ILE A 119 3.18 -0.60 12.47
N LEU A 120 2.70 -1.54 11.65
CA LEU A 120 2.91 -2.95 11.90
C LEU A 120 4.24 -3.44 11.31
N PRO A 121 4.89 -4.47 11.89
CA PRO A 121 6.12 -5.06 11.36
C PRO A 121 6.05 -5.47 9.88
N GLU A 122 4.87 -5.88 9.41
CA GLU A 122 4.61 -6.33 8.05
C GLU A 122 4.40 -5.17 7.06
N TRP A 123 4.54 -3.92 7.52
CA TRP A 123 4.33 -2.73 6.70
C TRP A 123 5.64 -2.07 6.32
N TRP A 124 5.86 -1.93 5.01
CA TRP A 124 7.00 -1.20 4.49
C TRP A 124 6.62 0.20 4.04
N ILE A 125 7.34 1.21 4.54
CA ILE A 125 7.20 2.59 4.08
C ILE A 125 8.23 2.85 2.98
N TYR A 126 7.75 2.89 1.74
CA TYR A 126 8.59 3.10 0.56
C TYR A 126 9.03 4.57 0.46
N ASP A 127 10.33 4.80 0.27
CA ASP A 127 10.94 6.13 0.22
C ASP A 127 11.54 6.51 -1.13
N GLY A 128 11.62 5.56 -2.08
CA GLY A 128 11.98 5.84 -3.48
C GLY A 128 10.85 6.53 -4.26
N SER A 129 11.13 6.96 -5.48
CA SER A 129 10.19 7.66 -6.37
C SER A 129 9.07 6.75 -6.92
N THR A 130 7.95 7.35 -7.35
CA THR A 130 6.86 6.58 -7.99
C THR A 130 7.30 5.91 -9.29
N GLU A 131 8.31 6.45 -9.96
CA GLU A 131 8.90 5.85 -11.17
C GLU A 131 9.78 4.66 -10.83
N GLU A 132 10.68 4.77 -9.84
CA GLU A 132 11.48 3.63 -9.35
C GLU A 132 10.59 2.49 -8.85
N TRP A 133 9.46 2.81 -8.21
CA TRP A 133 8.47 1.81 -7.82
C TRP A 133 8.00 0.98 -9.02
N LYS A 134 7.71 1.61 -10.17
CA LYS A 134 7.21 0.90 -11.37
C LYS A 134 8.17 -0.18 -11.85
N TRP A 135 9.45 0.14 -11.84
CA TRP A 135 10.50 -0.80 -12.24
C TRP A 135 10.69 -1.90 -11.19
N LEU A 136 10.74 -1.51 -9.91
CA LEU A 136 10.87 -2.45 -8.80
C LEU A 136 9.78 -3.51 -8.80
N TRP A 137 8.49 -3.13 -8.86
CA TRP A 137 7.42 -4.11 -8.75
C TRP A 137 7.36 -5.06 -9.96
N LYS A 138 7.73 -4.58 -11.15
CA LYS A 138 7.76 -5.39 -12.36
C LYS A 138 8.83 -6.49 -12.25
N ASP A 139 10.04 -6.13 -11.87
CA ASP A 139 11.15 -7.07 -11.73
C ASP A 139 10.92 -8.04 -10.57
N LEU A 140 10.40 -7.54 -9.45
CA LEU A 140 10.02 -8.34 -8.29
C LEU A 140 9.01 -9.43 -8.64
N LYS A 141 7.94 -9.08 -9.39
CA LYS A 141 6.93 -10.05 -9.82
C LYS A 141 7.49 -11.11 -10.77
N VAL A 142 8.40 -10.73 -11.68
CA VAL A 142 9.03 -11.69 -12.58
C VAL A 142 9.89 -12.67 -11.80
N ALA A 143 10.74 -12.17 -10.90
CA ALA A 143 11.63 -13.00 -10.08
C ALA A 143 10.87 -13.99 -9.20
N ILE A 144 9.88 -13.50 -8.45
CA ILE A 144 9.05 -14.33 -7.56
C ILE A 144 8.27 -15.39 -8.37
N LYS A 145 7.80 -15.02 -9.57
CA LYS A 145 7.12 -15.96 -10.47
C LYS A 145 8.07 -17.04 -11.01
N MET A 146 9.30 -16.69 -11.36
CA MET A 146 10.31 -17.65 -11.82
C MET A 146 10.60 -18.72 -10.77
N ASP A 147 10.57 -18.36 -9.48
CA ASP A 147 10.76 -19.29 -8.38
C ASP A 147 9.49 -20.08 -8.00
N GLY A 148 8.37 -19.85 -8.71
CA GLY A 148 7.14 -20.63 -8.62
C GLY A 148 6.10 -20.10 -7.62
N PHE A 149 6.22 -18.85 -7.18
CA PHE A 149 5.25 -18.20 -6.29
C PHE A 149 4.33 -17.25 -7.09
N ASP A 150 3.05 -17.15 -6.72
CA ASP A 150 2.12 -16.15 -7.28
C ASP A 150 2.04 -14.95 -6.32
N LEU A 151 2.54 -13.78 -6.76
CA LEU A 151 2.46 -12.52 -6.03
C LEU A 151 1.48 -11.54 -6.71
N ARG A 152 0.60 -10.95 -5.91
CA ARG A 152 -0.37 -9.93 -6.32
C ARG A 152 -0.27 -8.69 -5.44
N PHE A 153 -0.30 -7.53 -6.09
CA PHE A 153 -0.53 -6.27 -5.40
C PHE A 153 -2.03 -5.95 -5.43
N THR A 154 -2.55 -5.61 -4.26
CA THR A 154 -3.96 -5.28 -4.03
C THR A 154 -4.01 -3.84 -3.55
N ASN A 155 -4.63 -2.95 -4.32
CA ASN A 155 -4.65 -1.53 -4.00
C ASN A 155 -5.58 -1.26 -2.81
N VAL A 156 -5.13 -0.50 -1.83
CA VAL A 156 -5.97 0.03 -0.75
C VAL A 156 -6.32 1.47 -1.09
N LEU A 157 -7.59 1.84 -0.99
CA LEU A 157 -8.05 3.21 -1.20
C LEU A 157 -9.19 3.58 -0.27
N GLY A 158 -9.41 4.88 -0.10
CA GLY A 158 -10.63 5.40 0.50
C GLY A 158 -11.82 5.31 -0.47
N PRO A 159 -13.05 5.31 0.02
CA PRO A 159 -14.25 5.12 -0.78
C PRO A 159 -14.53 6.25 -1.79
N ASP A 160 -13.91 7.43 -1.66
CA ASP A 160 -13.98 8.50 -2.68
C ASP A 160 -13.42 8.10 -4.03
N HIS A 161 -12.52 7.13 -4.03
CA HIS A 161 -11.90 6.67 -5.26
C HIS A 161 -12.78 5.65 -5.99
N ILE A 162 -13.86 5.15 -5.37
CA ILE A 162 -14.84 4.28 -6.02
C ILE A 162 -15.99 5.13 -6.52
N SER A 163 -16.18 5.16 -7.84
CA SER A 163 -17.31 5.87 -8.44
C SER A 163 -18.18 4.91 -9.24
N ARG A 164 -19.50 5.15 -9.25
CA ARG A 164 -20.47 4.34 -10.01
C ARG A 164 -20.14 4.28 -11.51
N PHE A 165 -19.53 5.33 -12.04
CA PHE A 165 -19.29 5.54 -13.47
C PHE A 165 -17.82 5.47 -13.87
N GLY A 166 -16.93 5.09 -12.95
CA GLY A 166 -15.51 5.05 -13.19
C GLY A 166 -14.82 4.10 -12.23
N SER A 167 -14.15 3.09 -12.78
CA SER A 167 -13.25 2.25 -12.01
C SER A 167 -11.97 3.04 -11.71
N TYR A 168 -11.57 3.11 -10.44
CA TYR A 168 -10.20 3.47 -10.13
C TYR A 168 -9.29 2.41 -10.74
N SER A 169 -8.51 2.80 -11.74
CA SER A 169 -7.54 1.90 -12.36
C SER A 169 -6.28 1.84 -11.50
N GLY A 170 -6.19 0.79 -10.69
CA GLY A 170 -4.97 0.44 -9.95
C GLY A 170 -3.81 0.00 -10.85
N LEU A 171 -4.01 -0.09 -12.17
CA LEU A 171 -2.99 -0.54 -13.13
C LEU A 171 -1.72 0.32 -13.09
N ASN A 172 -1.86 1.63 -12.84
CA ASN A 172 -0.72 2.54 -12.68
C ASN A 172 0.20 2.17 -11.51
N TRP A 173 -0.27 1.30 -10.61
CA TRP A 173 0.46 0.80 -9.45
C TRP A 173 0.78 -0.70 -9.53
N GLY A 174 0.45 -1.36 -10.65
CA GLY A 174 0.60 -2.81 -10.81
C GLY A 174 -0.45 -3.64 -10.05
N CYS A 175 -1.53 -3.00 -9.61
CA CYS A 175 -2.61 -3.63 -8.85
C CYS A 175 -3.73 -4.14 -9.74
N TYR A 176 -4.21 -5.34 -9.45
CA TYR A 176 -5.31 -6.01 -10.18
C TYR A 176 -6.57 -6.16 -9.33
N GLU A 177 -6.44 -5.92 -8.03
CA GLU A 177 -7.50 -6.02 -7.04
C GLU A 177 -7.54 -4.70 -6.26
N THR A 178 -8.69 -4.37 -5.69
CA THR A 178 -8.86 -3.16 -4.88
C THR A 178 -9.66 -3.50 -3.62
N ILE A 179 -9.17 -3.01 -2.49
CA ILE A 179 -9.87 -3.00 -1.20
C ILE A 179 -10.18 -1.55 -0.86
N THR A 180 -11.42 -1.33 -0.41
CA THR A 180 -11.89 -0.03 0.08
C THR A 180 -12.37 -0.16 1.50
N SER A 181 -12.23 0.90 2.29
CA SER A 181 -12.74 0.96 3.66
C SER A 181 -13.19 2.37 4.02
N ASP A 182 -14.34 2.48 4.66
CA ASP A 182 -14.90 3.71 5.25
C ASP A 182 -14.29 4.05 6.63
N ALA A 183 -13.30 3.27 7.09
CA ALA A 183 -12.68 3.47 8.40
C ALA A 183 -12.08 4.86 8.62
N GLY A 184 -11.69 5.55 7.53
CA GLY A 184 -11.13 6.90 7.61
C GLY A 184 -12.17 8.02 7.46
N ARG A 185 -13.37 7.71 6.96
CA ARG A 185 -14.49 8.64 6.73
C ARG A 185 -15.72 7.88 6.23
N GLN A 186 -16.89 8.31 6.69
CA GLN A 186 -18.16 7.75 6.24
C GLN A 186 -18.32 7.92 4.71
N SER A 187 -18.92 6.92 4.07
CA SER A 187 -19.27 6.97 2.65
C SER A 187 -20.52 6.18 2.36
N ASP A 188 -21.35 6.70 1.46
CA ASP A 188 -22.47 5.97 0.88
C ASP A 188 -22.03 5.28 -0.41
N LEU A 189 -22.31 3.99 -0.54
CA LEU A 189 -22.15 3.24 -1.77
C LEU A 189 -23.46 3.28 -2.57
N VAL A 190 -23.42 3.51 -3.87
CA VAL A 190 -24.63 3.50 -4.70
C VAL A 190 -24.94 2.06 -5.14
N LYS A 191 -26.12 1.54 -4.79
CA LYS A 191 -26.60 0.23 -5.25
C LYS A 191 -26.93 0.27 -6.75
N ALA A 192 -27.03 -0.91 -7.38
CA ALA A 192 -27.40 -1.05 -8.78
C ALA A 192 -28.73 -0.33 -9.13
N ASN A 193 -29.69 -0.33 -8.21
CA ASN A 193 -30.99 0.34 -8.34
C ASN A 193 -30.95 1.86 -8.09
N GLY A 194 -29.78 2.45 -7.86
CA GLY A 194 -29.60 3.89 -7.63
C GLY A 194 -29.92 4.38 -6.21
N SER A 195 -30.34 3.50 -5.31
CA SER A 195 -30.44 3.84 -3.90
C SER A 195 -29.06 3.94 -3.24
N LEU A 196 -28.95 4.79 -2.22
CA LEU A 196 -27.76 4.86 -1.37
C LEU A 196 -27.75 3.68 -0.39
N PHE A 197 -26.59 3.04 -0.28
CA PHE A 197 -26.23 2.12 0.79
C PHE A 197 -25.22 2.80 1.67
N THR A 198 -25.69 3.40 2.75
CA THR A 198 -24.80 3.85 3.83
C THR A 198 -24.21 2.61 4.47
N LEU A 199 -22.88 2.49 4.45
CA LEU A 199 -22.21 1.46 5.23
C LEU A 199 -22.62 1.66 6.70
N PRO A 200 -23.18 0.65 7.39
CA PRO A 200 -23.59 0.81 8.78
C PRO A 200 -22.35 1.22 9.57
N GLY A 201 -22.45 2.34 10.29
CA GLY A 201 -21.35 2.85 11.11
C GLY A 201 -20.83 1.73 12.00
N GLY A 202 -19.56 1.35 11.80
CA GLY A 202 -18.99 0.19 12.47
C GLY A 202 -19.16 0.30 13.99
N PHE A 203 -19.76 -0.74 14.58
CA PHE A 203 -19.73 -0.98 16.01
C PHE A 203 -18.31 -0.79 16.54
N THR A 204 -18.16 0.15 17.47
CA THR A 204 -17.02 0.21 18.38
C THR A 204 -17.32 -0.75 19.53
N PRO A 205 -16.43 -1.68 19.88
CA PRO A 205 -16.26 -2.04 21.28
C PRO A 205 -15.81 -0.81 22.07
#